data_AF-A0AAC9EV11-F1
#
_entry.id   AF-A0AAC9EV11-F1
#
_cell.length_a   1.000
_cell.length_b   1.000
_cell.length_c   1.000
_cell.angle_alpha   90.00
_cell.angle_beta   90.00
_cell.angle_gamma   90.00
#
_symmetry.space_group_name_H-M   'P 1'
#
loop_
_entity.id
_entity.type
_entity.pdbx_description
1 polymer ?
#
loop_
_entity_poly.entity_id
_entity_poly.type
_entity_poly.pdbx_seq_one_letter_code
_entity_poly.pdbx_strand_id
1 'polypeptide(L)'
;MLNRLLKSNRNQCKRYEKKSAHHAQVDVKLLFFNNENGKKIKHYQYTAIGDAIRIYALKIYSKHTQANAIDFINHLIDKLPF
;
A
#
# COMPACT_ATOMS: atom_id res chain seq x y z
N MET A 1 35.50 -5.77 -36.21
CA MET A 1 35.83 -5.34 -34.84
C MET A 1 34.53 -5.03 -34.08
N LEU A 2 33.90 -6.04 -33.49
CA LEU A 2 32.65 -5.88 -32.74
C LEU A 2 32.87 -6.40 -31.33
N ASN A 3 32.95 -5.52 -30.34
CA ASN A 3 32.80 -5.85 -28.91
C ASN A 3 32.61 -4.55 -28.12
N ARG A 4 31.41 -3.98 -28.20
CA ARG A 4 30.94 -3.01 -27.21
C ARG A 4 30.05 -3.76 -26.23
N LEU A 5 30.70 -4.51 -25.32
CA LEU A 5 30.03 -5.06 -24.15
C LEU A 5 29.51 -3.87 -23.33
N LEU A 6 28.20 -3.69 -23.28
CA LEU A 6 27.55 -2.74 -22.37
C LEU A 6 27.89 -3.18 -20.94
N LYS A 7 28.92 -2.58 -20.35
CA LYS A 7 29.22 -2.71 -18.92
C LYS A 7 27.99 -2.21 -18.17
N SER A 8 27.14 -3.13 -17.70
CA SER A 8 26.05 -2.82 -16.78
C SER A 8 26.66 -2.15 -15.55
N ASN A 9 26.39 -0.86 -15.39
CA ASN A 9 26.85 -0.03 -14.29
C ASN A 9 26.07 -0.40 -13.02
N ARG A 10 26.32 -1.60 -12.49
CA ARG A 10 25.61 -2.17 -11.33
C ARG A 10 25.85 -1.40 -10.02
N ASN A 11 26.73 -0.40 -10.03
CA ASN A 11 27.29 0.21 -8.83
C ASN A 11 26.77 1.62 -8.49
N GLN A 12 25.64 2.07 -9.05
CA GLN A 12 25.13 3.42 -8.79
C GLN A 12 23.67 3.50 -8.34
N CYS A 13 23.08 2.41 -7.84
CA CYS A 13 21.78 2.49 -7.17
C CYS A 13 21.98 2.42 -5.65
N LYS A 14 22.01 3.58 -4.99
CA LYS A 14 22.05 3.65 -3.52
C LYS A 14 20.61 3.60 -3.00
N ARG A 15 20.27 2.56 -2.25
CA ARG A 15 18.97 2.43 -1.59
C ARG A 15 18.96 3.33 -0.34
N TYR A 16 18.20 4.42 -0.38
CA TYR A 16 17.99 5.29 0.76
C TYR A 16 16.76 4.80 1.53
N GLU A 17 16.97 4.23 2.71
CA GLU A 17 15.88 3.88 3.63
C GLU A 17 15.71 5.01 4.64
N LYS A 18 14.47 5.50 4.78
CA LYS A 18 14.14 6.53 5.75
C LYS A 18 14.14 5.89 7.14
N LYS A 19 14.85 6.47 8.11
CA LYS A 19 15.04 5.87 9.45
C LYS A 19 13.78 5.92 10.33
N SER A 20 12.91 6.92 10.15
CA SER A 20 11.72 7.12 10.97
C SER A 20 10.50 7.44 10.12
N ALA A 21 9.35 6.87 10.48
CA ALA A 21 8.07 7.09 9.83
C ALA A 21 7.26 8.15 10.60
N HIS A 22 7.29 9.39 10.12
CA HIS A 22 6.45 10.47 10.65
C HIS A 22 5.18 10.70 9.82
N HIS A 23 5.13 10.09 8.63
CA HIS A 23 4.03 10.22 7.70
C HIS A 23 3.57 8.84 7.27
N ALA A 24 2.25 8.71 7.11
CA ALA A 24 1.61 7.56 6.51
C ALA A 24 0.84 8.02 5.28
N GLN A 25 1.00 7.31 4.17
CA GLN A 25 0.18 7.46 2.98
C GLN A 25 -0.98 6.46 3.05
N VAL A 26 -2.20 6.97 2.87
CA VAL A 26 -3.41 6.16 2.81
C VAL A 26 -3.94 6.15 1.39
N ASP A 27 -4.22 4.95 0.88
CA ASP A 27 -4.78 4.72 -0.45
C ASP A 27 -5.99 3.79 -0.39
N VAL A 28 -6.91 3.95 -1.35
CA VAL A 28 -8.09 3.10 -1.51
C VAL A 28 -8.10 2.46 -2.89
N LYS A 29 -8.02 1.13 -2.91
CA LYS A 29 -8.07 0.34 -4.15
C LYS A 29 -9.39 -0.41 -4.29
N LEU A 30 -9.89 -0.47 -5.53
CA LEU A 30 -11.05 -1.28 -5.90
C LEU A 30 -10.65 -2.74 -6.08
N LEU A 31 -11.38 -3.62 -5.40
CA LEU A 31 -11.28 -5.06 -5.56
C LEU A 31 -12.58 -5.62 -6.14
N PHE A 32 -12.43 -6.58 -7.04
CA PHE A 32 -13.55 -7.33 -7.58
C PHE A 32 -13.37 -8.81 -7.27
N PHE A 33 -14.37 -9.39 -6.65
CA PHE A 33 -14.44 -10.81 -6.28
C PHE A 33 -15.61 -11.46 -6.99
N ASN A 34 -15.57 -12.78 -7.16
CA ASN A 34 -16.73 -13.55 -7.60
C ASN A 34 -17.30 -14.30 -6.40
N ASN A 35 -18.61 -14.21 -6.20
CA ASN A 35 -19.30 -15.08 -5.24
C ASN A 35 -19.32 -16.54 -5.75
N GLU A 36 -19.67 -17.48 -4.89
CA GLU A 36 -19.99 -18.88 -5.21
C GLU A 36 -21.00 -18.98 -6.37
N ASN A 37 -21.95 -18.06 -6.44
CA ASN A 37 -22.94 -17.98 -7.54
C ASN A 37 -22.41 -17.27 -8.81
N GLY A 38 -21.11 -17.01 -8.91
CA GLY A 38 -20.46 -16.32 -10.04
C GLY A 38 -20.74 -14.81 -10.14
N LYS A 39 -21.50 -14.24 -9.20
CA LYS A 39 -21.80 -12.80 -9.19
C LYS A 39 -20.57 -11.99 -8.80
N LYS A 40 -20.23 -10.97 -9.60
CA LYS A 40 -19.15 -10.03 -9.32
C LYS A 40 -19.52 -9.10 -8.14
N ILE A 41 -18.77 -9.18 -7.05
CA ILE A 41 -18.89 -8.34 -5.85
C ILE A 41 -17.75 -7.32 -5.85
N LYS A 42 -18.08 -6.05 -5.59
CA LYS A 42 -17.13 -4.96 -5.48
C LYS A 42 -16.82 -4.66 -4.02
N HIS A 43 -15.55 -4.57 -3.68
CA HIS A 43 -15.05 -4.20 -2.37
C HIS A 43 -13.98 -3.09 -2.49
N TYR A 44 -13.67 -2.48 -1.35
CA TYR A 44 -12.74 -1.35 -1.24
C TYR A 44 -11.67 -1.70 -0.22
N GLN A 45 -10.43 -1.82 -0.69
CA GLN A 45 -9.28 -2.07 0.16
C GLN A 45 -8.65 -0.74 0.54
N TYR A 46 -8.64 -0.44 1.83
CA TYR A 46 -7.95 0.69 2.42
C TYR A 46 -6.59 0.20 2.89
N THR A 47 -5.53 0.90 2.47
CA THR A 47 -4.15 0.54 2.81
C THR A 47 -3.44 1.76 3.34
N ALA A 48 -2.77 1.59 4.48
CA ALA A 48 -1.89 2.59 5.04
C ALA A 48 -0.45 2.08 4.97
N ILE A 49 0.42 2.86 4.35
CA ILE A 49 1.84 2.57 4.18
C ILE A 49 2.63 3.70 4.82
N GLY A 50 3.62 3.33 5.64
CA GLY A 50 4.53 4.28 6.26
C GLY A 50 5.70 4.60 5.36
N ASP A 51 6.26 5.79 5.54
CA ASP A 51 7.49 6.17 4.85
C ASP A 51 8.70 5.29 5.22
N ALA A 52 8.78 4.79 6.46
CA ALA A 52 9.85 3.91 6.94
C ALA A 52 9.40 2.46 7.17
N ILE A 53 8.10 2.20 7.30
CA ILE A 53 7.53 0.85 7.50
C ILE A 53 6.59 0.56 6.33
N ARG A 54 6.92 -0.47 5.55
CA ARG A 54 6.31 -0.71 4.23
C ARG A 54 4.79 -0.97 4.24
N ILE A 55 4.21 -1.46 5.34
CA ILE A 55 2.74 -1.62 5.49
C ILE A 55 2.37 -1.43 6.97
N TYR A 56 1.40 -0.57 7.26
CA TYR A 56 0.87 -0.35 8.61
C TYR A 56 -0.48 -1.03 8.85
N ALA A 57 -1.42 -0.83 7.93
CA ALA A 57 -2.76 -1.39 8.07
C ALA A 57 -3.37 -1.68 6.70
N LEU A 58 -4.17 -2.75 6.64
CA LEU A 58 -4.99 -3.12 5.50
C LEU A 58 -6.35 -3.53 6.01
N LYS A 59 -7.41 -2.96 5.44
CA LYS A 59 -8.80 -3.32 5.78
C LYS A 59 -9.66 -3.26 4.53
N ILE A 60 -10.61 -4.19 4.42
CA ILE A 60 -11.49 -4.31 3.27
C ILE A 60 -12.91 -3.98 3.72
N TYR A 61 -13.58 -3.10 2.97
CA TYR A 61 -14.98 -2.72 3.20
C TYR A 61 -15.84 -3.07 1.99
N SER A 62 -17.11 -3.35 2.24
CA SER A 62 -18.11 -3.58 1.19
C SER A 62 -18.57 -2.30 0.48
N LYS A 63 -18.41 -1.15 1.14
CA LYS A 63 -18.83 0.17 0.63
C LYS A 63 -17.71 1.20 0.78
N HIS A 64 -17.68 2.20 -0.11
CA HIS A 64 -16.82 3.37 0.03
C HIS A 64 -17.66 4.52 0.60
N THR A 65 -17.51 4.77 1.89
CA THR A 65 -18.23 5.82 2.62
C THR A 65 -17.25 6.57 3.50
N GLN A 66 -17.62 7.80 3.89
CA GLN A 66 -16.84 8.57 4.85
C GLN A 66 -16.74 7.87 6.21
N ALA A 67 -17.81 7.20 6.65
CA ALA A 67 -17.80 6.42 7.89
C ALA A 67 -16.74 5.30 7.86
N ASN A 68 -16.62 4.56 6.75
CA ASN A 68 -15.59 3.53 6.59
C ASN A 68 -14.17 4.12 6.53
N ALA A 69 -14.01 5.32 5.97
CA ALA A 69 -12.74 6.02 5.98
C ALA A 69 -12.33 6.45 7.40
N ILE A 70 -13.27 6.99 8.19
CA ILE A 70 -13.04 7.36 9.59
C ILE A 70 -12.68 6.12 10.42
N ASP A 71 -13.45 5.04 10.27
CA ASP A 71 -13.17 3.76 10.94
C ASP A 71 -11.77 3.22 10.58
N PHE A 72 -11.35 3.36 9.32
CA PHE A 72 -10.01 2.96 8.90
C PHE A 72 -8.91 3.82 9.54
N ILE A 73 -9.11 5.14 9.63
CA ILE A 73 -8.15 6.04 10.28
C ILE A 73 -8.06 5.75 11.78
N ASN A 74 -9.18 5.50 12.46
CA ASN A 74 -9.17 5.09 13.87
C ASN A 74 -8.36 3.79 14.06
N HIS A 75 -8.60 2.79 13.21
CA HIS A 75 -7.83 1.54 13.22
C HIS A 75 -6.33 1.74 12.96
N LEU A 76 -5.97 2.73 12.13
CA LEU A 76 -4.59 3.09 11.86
C LEU A 76 -3.94 3.77 13.06
N ILE A 77 -4.66 4.69 13.73
CA ILE A 77 -4.20 5.40 14.92
C ILE A 77 -3.89 4.43 16.06
N ASP A 78 -4.77 3.46 16.29
CA ASP A 78 -4.59 2.43 17.33
C ASP A 78 -3.34 1.55 17.11
N LYS A 79 -2.88 1.45 15.86
CA LYS A 79 -1.73 0.61 15.46
C LYS A 79 -0.42 1.36 15.30
N LEU A 80 -0.48 2.68 15.18
CA LEU A 80 0.70 3.49 14.97
C LEU A 80 1.40 3.78 16.31
N PRO A 81 2.72 3.58 16.41
CA PRO A 81 3.47 3.80 17.65
C PRO A 81 3.93 5.26 17.76
N PHE A 82 3.04 6.23 17.58
CA PHE A 82 3.38 7.64 17.85
C PHE A 82 3.30 7.98 19.33
#